data_AF-A0A560RJD3-F1
#
_entry.id   AF-A0A560RJD3-F1
#
_cell.length_a   1.000
_cell.length_b   1.000
_cell.length_c   1.000
_cell.angle_alpha   90.00
_cell.angle_beta   90.00
_cell.angle_gamma   90.00
#
_symmetry.space_group_name_H-M   'P 1'
#
loop_
_entity.id
_entity.type
_entity.pdbx_description
1 polymer ?
#
loop_
_entity_poly.entity_id
_entity_poly.type
_entity_poly.pdbx_seq_one_letter_code
_entity_poly.pdbx_strand_id
1 'polypeptide(L)'
;MMRAILLILLMFSGYTYANCENIKDDDQRAYCRAQQSGSGCDNIKNDDMRNACKGETTGSGCNNIRDNDQRNLCEAKQSGSGCDNIKNDDMRNACKGETTGSGCNNIRDDDQRNLCEAKQSGHGCENIRNDDMRNQCRTLTQ
;
A
#
# COMPACT_ATOMS: atom_id res chain seq x y z
N MET A 1 -4.27 25.73 43.86
CA MET A 1 -3.85 24.38 43.45
C MET A 1 -4.06 24.20 41.95
N MET A 2 -3.18 24.76 41.10
CA MET A 2 -3.42 24.77 39.64
C MET A 2 -2.14 24.68 38.80
N ARG A 3 -1.03 24.25 39.41
CA ARG A 3 0.28 24.10 38.72
C ARG A 3 0.70 22.65 38.48
N ALA A 4 -0.03 21.68 39.05
CA ALA A 4 0.28 20.26 38.88
C ALA A 4 -0.40 19.62 37.65
N ILE A 5 -1.41 20.26 37.05
CA ILE A 5 -2.17 19.69 35.93
C ILE A 5 -1.42 19.83 34.59
N LEU A 6 -0.58 20.86 34.44
CA LEU A 6 0.14 21.12 33.19
C LEU A 6 1.29 20.14 32.89
N LEU A 7 1.73 19.32 33.86
CA LEU A 7 2.83 18.36 33.67
C LEU A 7 2.37 16.95 33.26
N ILE A 8 1.07 16.65 33.33
CA ILE A 8 0.53 15.32 32.98
C ILE A 8 0.20 15.21 31.47
N LEU A 9 0.08 16.34 30.75
CA LEU A 9 -0.26 16.34 29.32
C LEU A 9 0.91 15.97 28.38
N LEU A 10 2.11 15.75 28.90
CA LEU A 10 3.32 15.48 28.10
C LEU A 10 3.70 13.98 28.04
N MET A 11 2.89 13.07 28.60
CA MET A 11 3.31 11.67 28.76
C MET A 11 2.80 10.65 27.73
N PHE A 12 1.99 10.98 26.71
CA PHE A 12 1.52 9.94 25.76
C PHE A 12 1.34 10.37 24.29
N SER A 13 1.93 11.48 23.85
CA SER A 13 1.97 11.85 22.42
C SER A 13 3.31 11.47 21.78
N GLY A 14 3.62 10.18 21.84
CA GLY A 14 4.75 9.57 21.17
C GLY A 14 4.34 8.41 20.26
N TYR A 15 3.10 8.42 19.75
CA TYR A 15 2.76 7.54 18.64
C TYR A 15 3.53 8.07 17.43
N THR A 16 4.68 7.46 17.14
CA THR A 16 5.25 7.53 15.80
C THR A 16 4.28 6.80 14.89
N TYR A 17 3.18 7.47 14.53
CA TYR A 17 2.24 6.98 13.54
C TYR A 17 3.06 6.72 12.30
N ALA A 18 3.02 5.50 11.76
CA ALA A 18 3.72 5.24 10.52
C ALA A 18 3.11 6.16 9.46
N ASN A 19 3.87 7.17 9.09
CA ASN A 19 3.45 8.24 8.22
C ASN A 19 4.16 8.06 6.89
N CYS A 20 3.43 8.27 5.79
CA CYS A 20 3.95 8.26 4.43
C CYS A 20 5.19 9.18 4.27
N GLU A 21 5.40 10.16 5.16
CA GLU A 21 6.60 11.01 5.20
C GLU A 21 7.94 10.26 5.24
N ASN A 22 7.97 9.03 5.76
CA ASN A 22 9.21 8.23 5.80
C ASN A 22 9.52 7.51 4.47
N ILE A 23 8.63 7.59 3.48
CA ILE A 23 8.84 7.04 2.14
C ILE A 23 9.68 8.02 1.32
N LYS A 24 10.86 7.59 0.88
CA LYS A 24 11.82 8.42 0.14
C LYS A 24 11.37 8.66 -1.29
N ASP A 25 10.88 7.62 -1.97
CA ASP A 25 10.33 7.76 -3.32
C ASP A 25 9.09 8.68 -3.34
N ASP A 26 9.16 9.74 -4.15
CA ASP A 26 8.12 10.76 -4.24
C ASP A 26 6.76 10.20 -4.67
N ASP A 27 6.77 9.30 -5.65
CA ASP A 27 5.57 8.74 -6.24
C ASP A 27 4.92 7.74 -5.27
N GLN A 28 5.70 6.87 -4.61
CA GLN A 28 5.22 5.99 -3.55
C GLN A 28 4.71 6.77 -2.33
N ARG A 29 5.37 7.88 -1.96
CA ARG A 29 4.89 8.74 -0.87
C ARG A 29 3.56 9.39 -1.21
N ALA A 30 3.41 9.90 -2.44
CA ALA A 30 2.16 10.46 -2.93
C ALA A 30 1.06 9.37 -2.99
N TYR A 31 1.39 8.17 -3.46
CA TYR A 31 0.50 7.01 -3.46
C TYR A 31 0.00 6.68 -2.06
N CYS A 32 0.91 6.55 -1.10
CA CYS A 32 0.58 6.27 0.30
C CYS A 32 -0.36 7.33 0.89
N ARG A 33 -0.06 8.63 0.69
CA ARG A 33 -0.92 9.73 1.15
C ARG A 33 -2.31 9.68 0.53
N ALA A 34 -2.38 9.27 -0.74
CA ALA A 34 -3.65 9.15 -1.44
C ALA A 34 -4.49 7.98 -0.94
N GLN A 35 -3.87 6.86 -0.58
CA GLN A 35 -4.57 5.74 0.06
C GLN A 35 -5.17 6.13 1.42
N GLN A 36 -4.47 6.94 2.21
CA GLN A 36 -4.99 7.40 3.51
C GLN A 36 -6.11 8.44 3.39
N SER A 37 -6.03 9.34 2.42
CA SER A 37 -6.96 10.47 2.28
C SER A 37 -8.07 10.25 1.27
N GLY A 38 -7.97 9.21 0.43
CA GLY A 38 -8.85 8.98 -0.72
C GLY A 38 -8.68 10.00 -1.87
N SER A 39 -7.63 10.84 -1.85
CA SER A 39 -7.43 11.90 -2.84
C SER A 39 -5.94 12.21 -3.08
N GLY A 40 -5.61 12.98 -4.13
CA GLY A 40 -4.23 13.44 -4.34
C GLY A 40 -3.35 12.53 -5.21
N CYS A 41 -3.93 11.55 -5.91
CA CYS A 41 -3.22 10.74 -6.90
C CYS A 41 -2.56 11.59 -8.02
N ASP A 42 -3.05 12.79 -8.30
CA ASP A 42 -2.47 13.69 -9.31
C ASP A 42 -1.05 14.19 -8.96
N ASN A 43 -0.60 14.00 -7.72
CA ASN A 43 0.78 14.29 -7.32
C ASN A 43 1.78 13.21 -7.76
N ILE A 44 1.31 12.06 -8.26
CA ILE A 44 2.14 10.96 -8.74
C ILE A 44 2.58 11.24 -10.18
N LYS A 45 3.89 11.32 -10.42
CA LYS A 45 4.50 11.62 -11.72
C LYS A 45 4.41 10.42 -12.66
N ASN A 46 4.67 9.22 -12.17
CA ASN A 46 4.52 7.99 -12.96
C ASN A 46 3.04 7.78 -13.38
N ASP A 47 2.80 7.76 -14.70
CA ASP A 47 1.45 7.65 -15.27
C ASP A 47 0.71 6.38 -14.83
N ASP A 48 1.38 5.23 -14.84
CA ASP A 48 0.75 3.96 -14.52
C ASP A 48 0.44 3.86 -13.02
N MET A 49 1.38 4.29 -12.17
CA MET A 49 1.15 4.37 -10.72
C MET A 49 0.04 5.38 -10.36
N ARG A 50 -0.04 6.51 -11.06
CA ARG A 50 -1.12 7.50 -10.86
C ARG A 50 -2.48 6.91 -11.20
N ASN A 51 -2.58 6.18 -12.31
CA ASN A 51 -3.83 5.56 -12.72
C ASN A 51 -4.21 4.38 -11.82
N ALA A 52 -3.24 3.60 -11.33
CA ALA A 52 -3.48 2.58 -10.31
C ALA A 52 -4.02 3.19 -9.01
N CYS A 53 -3.43 4.30 -8.55
CA CYS A 53 -3.91 5.06 -7.39
C CYS A 53 -5.36 5.53 -7.58
N LYS A 54 -5.70 6.09 -8.75
CA LYS A 54 -7.08 6.51 -9.05
C LYS A 54 -8.02 5.32 -9.06
N GLY A 55 -7.57 4.17 -9.55
CA GLY A 55 -8.34 2.93 -9.58
C GLY A 55 -8.72 2.46 -8.19
N GLU A 56 -7.76 2.50 -7.25
CA GLU A 56 -7.96 2.09 -5.86
C GLU A 56 -8.73 3.12 -5.02
N THR A 57 -8.58 4.42 -5.27
CA THR A 57 -9.22 5.47 -4.44
C THR A 57 -10.57 5.96 -4.96
N THR A 58 -10.75 6.06 -6.28
CA THR A 58 -11.96 6.62 -6.92
C THR A 58 -12.73 5.63 -7.78
N GLY A 59 -12.20 4.41 -7.96
CA GLY A 59 -12.78 3.42 -8.86
C GLY A 59 -12.56 3.72 -10.35
N SER A 60 -11.73 4.70 -10.71
CA SER A 60 -11.52 5.12 -12.11
C SER A 60 -10.06 5.02 -12.54
N GLY A 61 -9.80 4.81 -13.84
CA GLY A 61 -8.46 4.99 -14.41
C GLY A 61 -7.63 3.73 -14.64
N CYS A 62 -8.04 2.54 -14.17
CA CYS A 62 -7.31 1.30 -14.47
C CYS A 62 -7.11 1.10 -15.99
N ASN A 63 -8.12 1.45 -16.80
CA ASN A 63 -8.08 1.36 -18.27
C ASN A 63 -7.02 2.26 -18.94
N ASN A 64 -6.47 3.25 -18.22
CA ASN A 64 -5.42 4.15 -18.72
C ASN A 64 -4.00 3.66 -18.38
N ILE A 65 -3.86 2.56 -17.64
CA ILE A 65 -2.57 1.96 -17.31
C ILE A 65 -2.01 1.28 -18.57
N ARG A 66 -0.79 1.66 -18.95
CA ARG A 66 -0.09 1.15 -20.14
C ARG A 66 0.48 -0.24 -19.89
N ASP A 67 1.11 -0.47 -18.73
CA ASP A 67 1.57 -1.79 -18.36
C ASP A 67 0.39 -2.77 -18.17
N ASN A 68 0.42 -3.88 -18.91
CA ASN A 68 -0.70 -4.82 -18.93
C ASN A 68 -0.89 -5.54 -17.59
N ASP A 69 0.18 -5.89 -16.90
CA ASP A 69 0.10 -6.61 -15.63
C ASP A 69 -0.41 -5.68 -14.53
N GLN A 70 0.05 -4.42 -14.49
CA GLN A 70 -0.47 -3.40 -13.57
C GLN A 70 -1.93 -3.05 -13.86
N ARG A 71 -2.34 -2.99 -15.15
CA ARG A 71 -3.75 -2.78 -15.51
C ARG A 71 -4.61 -3.91 -14.99
N ASN A 72 -4.22 -5.16 -15.27
CA ASN A 72 -4.95 -6.35 -14.83
C ASN A 72 -5.01 -6.44 -13.30
N LEU A 73 -3.93 -6.07 -12.59
CA LEU A 73 -3.92 -5.97 -11.14
C LEU A 73 -4.95 -4.95 -10.63
N CYS A 74 -4.96 -3.74 -11.21
CA CYS A 74 -5.90 -2.68 -10.84
C CYS A 74 -7.37 -3.12 -11.04
N GLU A 75 -7.68 -3.65 -12.22
CA GLU A 75 -9.03 -4.15 -12.55
C GLU A 75 -9.44 -5.32 -11.65
N ALA A 76 -8.49 -6.20 -11.29
CA ALA A 76 -8.76 -7.33 -10.43
C ALA A 76 -9.05 -6.92 -8.99
N LYS A 77 -8.38 -5.89 -8.46
CA LYS A 77 -8.69 -5.34 -7.14
C LYS A 77 -10.07 -4.68 -7.10
N GLN A 78 -10.48 -4.02 -8.19
CA GLN A 78 -11.81 -3.40 -8.26
C GLN A 78 -12.95 -4.44 -8.36
N SER A 79 -12.74 -5.50 -9.14
CA SER A 79 -13.77 -6.52 -9.39
C SER A 79 -13.73 -7.71 -8.42
N GLY A 80 -12.64 -7.89 -7.68
CA GLY A 80 -12.38 -9.08 -6.86
C GLY A 80 -12.04 -10.34 -7.67
N SER A 81 -11.77 -10.23 -8.97
CA SER A 81 -11.54 -11.39 -9.86
C SER A 81 -10.57 -11.06 -10.99
N GLY A 82 -10.08 -12.05 -11.74
CA GLY A 82 -9.26 -11.80 -12.94
C GLY A 82 -7.74 -11.74 -12.72
N CYS A 83 -7.24 -12.11 -11.54
CA CYS A 83 -5.80 -12.20 -11.27
C CYS A 83 -5.06 -13.13 -12.25
N ASP A 84 -5.72 -14.13 -12.83
CA ASP A 84 -5.09 -15.05 -13.79
C ASP A 84 -4.69 -14.40 -15.13
N ASN A 85 -5.14 -13.17 -15.40
CA ASN A 85 -4.71 -12.39 -16.55
C ASN A 85 -3.31 -11.75 -16.36
N ILE A 86 -2.77 -11.75 -15.14
CA ILE A 86 -1.47 -11.18 -14.81
C ILE A 86 -0.36 -12.19 -15.14
N LYS A 87 0.56 -11.81 -16.03
CA LYS A 87 1.66 -12.67 -16.50
C LYS A 87 2.78 -12.78 -15.48
N ASN A 88 3.16 -11.68 -14.84
CA ASN A 88 4.14 -11.69 -13.77
C ASN A 88 3.66 -12.57 -12.59
N ASP A 89 4.42 -13.61 -12.25
CA ASP A 89 4.07 -14.59 -11.21
C ASP A 89 3.86 -13.94 -9.83
N ASP A 90 4.78 -13.08 -9.42
CA ASP A 90 4.76 -12.44 -8.10
C ASP A 90 3.57 -11.48 -7.99
N MET A 91 3.33 -10.67 -9.03
CA MET A 91 2.18 -9.77 -9.09
C MET A 91 0.84 -10.52 -9.12
N ARG A 92 0.76 -11.65 -9.85
CA ARG A 92 -0.42 -12.51 -9.87
C ARG A 92 -0.72 -13.09 -8.50
N ASN A 93 0.31 -13.57 -7.80
CA ASN A 93 0.16 -14.13 -6.47
C ASN A 93 -0.19 -13.06 -5.42
N ALA A 94 0.38 -11.85 -5.53
CA ALA A 94 -0.03 -10.70 -4.71
C ALA A 94 -1.50 -10.34 -4.95
N CYS A 95 -1.96 -10.31 -6.21
CA CYS A 95 -3.37 -10.11 -6.55
C CYS A 95 -4.28 -11.15 -5.90
N LYS A 96 -3.92 -12.44 -5.98
CA LYS A 96 -4.69 -13.52 -5.34
C LYS A 96 -4.70 -13.38 -3.83
N GLY A 97 -3.59 -12.92 -3.24
CA GLY A 97 -3.48 -12.67 -1.81
C GLY A 97 -4.46 -11.60 -1.34
N GLU A 98 -4.57 -10.49 -2.08
CA GLU A 98 -5.48 -9.39 -1.75
C GLU A 98 -6.95 -9.68 -2.07
N THR A 99 -7.26 -10.47 -3.11
CA THR A 99 -8.64 -10.70 -3.57
C THR A 99 -9.29 -11.97 -3.00
N THR A 100 -8.51 -13.05 -2.81
CA THR A 100 -9.01 -14.36 -2.39
C THR A 100 -8.42 -14.84 -1.07
N GLY A 101 -7.46 -14.10 -0.49
CA GLY A 101 -6.74 -14.52 0.70
C GLY A 101 -5.68 -15.61 0.47
N SER A 102 -5.43 -16.03 -0.77
CA SER A 102 -4.51 -17.13 -1.10
C SER A 102 -3.33 -16.67 -1.97
N GLY A 103 -2.18 -17.31 -1.84
CA GLY A 103 -1.08 -17.16 -2.81
C GLY A 103 0.09 -16.29 -2.40
N CYS A 104 0.03 -15.53 -1.30
CA CYS A 104 1.20 -14.76 -0.82
C CYS A 104 2.45 -15.65 -0.67
N ASN A 105 2.29 -16.87 -0.17
CA ASN A 105 3.36 -17.87 0.00
C ASN A 105 4.05 -18.31 -1.31
N ASN A 106 3.47 -18.01 -2.48
CA ASN A 106 4.03 -18.35 -3.78
C ASN A 106 4.83 -17.18 -4.42
N ILE A 107 4.88 -16.02 -3.76
CA ILE A 107 5.64 -14.85 -4.20
C ILE A 107 7.14 -15.10 -3.95
N ARG A 108 7.96 -15.00 -5.00
CA ARG A 108 9.41 -15.22 -4.95
C ARG A 108 10.15 -14.04 -4.34
N ASP A 109 9.77 -12.82 -4.69
CA ASP A 109 10.32 -11.61 -4.07
C ASP A 109 9.96 -11.52 -2.57
N ASP A 110 10.98 -11.52 -1.71
CA ASP A 110 10.81 -11.53 -0.25
C ASP A 110 10.01 -10.32 0.26
N ASP A 111 10.27 -9.13 -0.27
CA ASP A 111 9.64 -7.89 0.19
C ASP A 111 8.17 -7.84 -0.22
N GLN A 112 7.86 -8.22 -1.47
CA GLN A 112 6.47 -8.34 -1.94
C GLN A 112 5.70 -9.43 -1.19
N ARG A 113 6.34 -10.57 -0.88
CA ARG A 113 5.72 -11.63 -0.10
C ARG A 113 5.36 -11.13 1.30
N ASN A 114 6.33 -10.53 2.00
CA ASN A 114 6.12 -9.99 3.33
C ASN A 114 5.06 -8.87 3.34
N LEU A 115 5.02 -8.02 2.31
CA LEU A 115 3.96 -7.02 2.15
C LEU A 115 2.57 -7.67 1.99
N CYS A 116 2.46 -8.70 1.15
CA CYS A 116 1.21 -9.43 0.93
C CYS A 116 0.71 -10.08 2.23
N GLU A 117 1.58 -10.79 2.94
CA GLU A 117 1.24 -11.44 4.22
C GLU A 117 0.88 -10.42 5.30
N ALA A 118 1.57 -9.28 5.35
CA ALA A 118 1.28 -8.22 6.30
C ALA A 118 -0.07 -7.55 6.05
N LYS A 119 -0.46 -7.36 4.78
CA LYS A 119 -1.81 -6.87 4.44
C LYS A 119 -2.92 -7.84 4.86
N GLN A 120 -2.67 -9.14 4.84
CA GLN A 120 -3.65 -10.14 5.28
C GLN A 120 -3.75 -10.27 6.80
N SER A 121 -2.62 -10.15 7.50
CA SER A 121 -2.52 -10.45 8.94
C SER A 121 -2.49 -9.21 9.84
N GLY A 122 -2.22 -8.03 9.27
CA GLY A 122 -2.02 -6.77 10.01
C GLY A 122 -0.64 -6.63 10.67
N HIS A 123 0.25 -7.61 10.52
CA HIS A 123 1.57 -7.64 11.17
C HIS A 123 2.68 -8.15 10.25
N GLY A 124 3.95 -7.92 10.57
CA GLY A 124 5.07 -8.49 9.79
C GLY A 124 5.80 -7.50 8.89
N CYS A 125 5.42 -6.21 8.89
CA CYS A 125 6.08 -5.19 8.06
C CYS A 125 7.57 -5.04 8.38
N GLU A 126 8.04 -5.40 9.58
CA GLU A 126 9.45 -5.40 9.97
C GLU A 126 10.33 -6.36 9.15
N ASN A 127 9.73 -7.35 8.50
CA ASN A 127 10.45 -8.32 7.67
C ASN A 127 10.74 -7.78 6.25
N ILE A 128 10.14 -6.66 5.86
CA ILE A 128 10.37 -6.01 4.57
C ILE A 128 11.70 -5.24 4.62
N ARG A 129 12.64 -5.57 3.73
CA ARG A 129 13.98 -4.97 3.67
C ARG A 129 13.94 -3.59 3.01
N ASN A 130 13.20 -3.43 1.91
CA ASN A 130 13.00 -2.14 1.27
C ASN A 130 12.34 -1.14 2.23
N ASP A 131 13.04 -0.03 2.53
CA ASP A 131 12.58 0.99 3.48
C ASP A 131 11.24 1.60 3.10
N ASP A 132 11.07 1.94 1.82
CA ASP A 132 9.88 2.63 1.32
C ASP A 132 8.66 1.71 1.37
N MET A 133 8.83 0.46 0.93
CA MET A 133 7.79 -0.57 1.01
C MET A 133 7.45 -0.91 2.47
N ARG A 134 8.44 -0.98 3.36
CA ARG A 134 8.22 -1.22 4.79
C ARG A 134 7.43 -0.08 5.43
N ASN A 135 7.77 1.16 5.10
CA ASN A 135 7.07 2.34 5.61
C ASN A 135 5.64 2.39 5.07
N GLN A 136 5.44 2.08 3.79
CA GLN A 136 4.10 1.95 3.21
C GLN A 136 3.29 0.85 3.91
N CYS A 137 3.87 -0.34 4.13
CA CYS A 137 3.22 -1.43 4.85
C CYS A 137 2.73 -0.98 6.22
N ARG A 138 3.62 -0.41 7.04
CA ARG A 138 3.27 0.06 8.39
C ARG A 138 2.16 1.09 8.37
N THR A 139 2.06 1.90 7.32
CA THR A 139 1.00 2.90 7.20
C THR A 139 -0.34 2.29 6.81
N LEU A 140 -0.35 1.27 5.95
CA LEU A 140 -1.58 0.69 5.39
C LEU A 140 -2.15 -0.46 6.22
N THR A 141 -1.38 -1.07 7.11
CA THR A 141 -1.80 -2.24 7.93
C THR A 141 -2.10 -1.90 9.39
N GLN A 142 -2.30 -0.62 9.72
CA GLN A 142 -2.64 -0.14 11.07
C GLN A 142 -4.14 -0.20 11.36
#